data_AF-A0A5C7W697-F1
#
_entry.id   AF-A0A5C7W697-F1
#
_cell.length_a   1.000
_cell.length_b   1.000
_cell.length_c   1.000
_cell.angle_alpha   90.00
_cell.angle_beta   90.00
_cell.angle_gamma   90.00
#
_symmetry.space_group_name_H-M   'P 1'
#
loop_
_entity.id
_entity.type
_entity.pdbx_description
1 polymer ?
#
loop_
_entity_poly.entity_id
_entity_poly.type
_entity_poly.pdbx_seq_one_letter_code
_entity_poly.pdbx_strand_id
1 'polypeptide(L)'
;MTERSGELGLCRLVDLPKISDPRGNLTFVEGGQHIPFDIRRVYYLYDVPGGAERGGHAHKALQQLIVAMSGSFDVVLNDGREKRRFHLNRSYTGLYICPMIWRELDNFS
;
A
#
# COMPACT_ATOMS: atom_id res chain seq x y z
N MET A 1 -0.24 -31.60 1.24
CA MET A 1 -0.62 -30.52 0.32
C MET A 1 -1.36 -29.50 1.16
N THR A 2 -0.64 -28.57 1.79
CA THR A 2 -1.24 -27.61 2.72
C THR A 2 -1.96 -26.55 1.88
N GLU A 3 -3.25 -26.39 2.10
CA GLU A 3 -4.04 -25.32 1.48
C GLU A 3 -3.36 -23.99 1.80
N ARG A 4 -2.84 -23.30 0.77
CA ARG A 4 -2.45 -21.90 0.90
C ARG A 4 -3.74 -21.12 1.10
N SER A 5 -4.08 -20.84 2.36
CA SER A 5 -4.86 -19.66 2.71
C SER A 5 -4.35 -18.49 1.86
N GLY A 6 -5.23 -17.89 1.04
CA GLY A 6 -4.86 -17.05 -0.10
C GLY A 6 -3.81 -16.01 0.25
N GLU A 7 -2.79 -15.86 -0.62
CA GLU A 7 -1.66 -14.94 -0.40
C GLU A 7 -2.14 -13.49 -0.22
N LEU A 8 -3.33 -13.17 -0.76
CA LEU A 8 -4.03 -11.91 -0.55
C LEU A 8 -4.32 -11.60 0.94
N GLY A 9 -4.46 -12.61 1.79
CA GLY A 9 -4.67 -12.45 3.23
C GLY A 9 -3.45 -11.91 3.97
N LEU A 10 -2.26 -11.97 3.37
CA LEU A 10 -1.04 -11.37 3.92
C LEU A 10 -0.97 -9.86 3.63
N CYS A 11 -1.68 -9.39 2.60
CA CYS A 11 -1.82 -7.96 2.31
C CYS A 11 -2.79 -7.31 3.29
N ARG A 12 -2.35 -6.25 3.96
CA ARG A 12 -3.11 -5.65 5.06
C ARG A 12 -2.81 -4.17 5.21
N LEU A 13 -3.79 -3.46 5.79
CA LEU A 13 -3.56 -2.11 6.27
C LEU A 13 -2.62 -2.16 7.49
N VAL A 14 -1.75 -1.17 7.57
CA VAL A 14 -0.76 -0.96 8.63
C VAL A 14 -0.98 0.46 9.14
N ASP A 15 -1.34 0.57 10.42
CA ASP A 15 -1.35 1.86 11.09
C ASP A 15 0.08 2.29 11.38
N LEU A 16 0.41 3.51 10.97
CA LEU A 16 1.72 4.10 11.15
C LEU A 16 1.70 5.04 12.36
N PRO A 17 2.86 5.26 13.02
CA PRO A 17 2.94 6.22 14.10
C PRO A 17 2.43 7.60 13.67
N LYS A 18 1.63 8.22 14.53
CA LYS A 18 1.13 9.57 14.33
C LYS A 18 1.33 10.38 15.60
N ILE A 19 2.40 11.18 15.60
CA ILE A 19 2.70 12.12 16.67
C ILE A 19 1.93 13.40 16.35
N SER A 20 1.06 13.82 17.27
CA SER A 20 0.21 15.00 17.09
C SER A 20 0.59 16.06 18.11
N ASP A 21 0.85 17.28 17.65
CA ASP A 21 1.11 18.45 18.49
C ASP A 21 0.52 19.73 17.85
N PRO A 22 0.53 20.90 18.53
CA PRO A 22 -0.06 22.13 17.98
C PRO A 22 0.50 22.61 16.62
N ARG A 23 1.67 22.13 16.20
CA ARG A 23 2.29 22.43 14.90
C ARG A 23 1.80 21.51 13.78
N GLY A 24 1.11 20.42 14.12
CA GLY A 24 0.55 19.47 13.16
C GLY A 24 0.80 18.02 13.53
N ASN A 25 0.97 17.18 12.50
CA ASN A 25 1.12 15.73 12.65
C ASN A 25 2.41 15.27 11.98
N LEU A 26 3.12 14.36 12.64
CA LEU A 26 4.30 13.70 12.11
C LEU A 26 4.06 12.19 12.06
N THR A 27 4.28 11.61 10.88
CA THR A 27 4.31 10.17 10.66
C THR A 27 5.62 9.78 10.03
N PHE A 28 6.17 8.65 10.48
CA PHE A 28 7.43 8.09 9.99
C PHE A 28 7.29 6.59 9.78
N VAL A 29 8.16 6.02 8.95
CA VAL A 29 8.17 4.59 8.63
C VAL A 29 9.59 4.09 8.78
N GLU A 30 9.74 2.96 9.47
CA GLU A 30 11.04 2.34 9.74
C GLU A 30 10.98 0.87 9.33
N GLY A 31 11.97 0.46 8.53
CA GLY A 31 12.13 -0.93 8.12
C GLY A 31 12.40 -1.83 9.33
N GLY A 32 11.83 -3.03 9.34
CA GLY A 32 11.96 -3.99 10.43
C GLY A 32 11.19 -3.64 11.72
N GLN A 33 10.65 -2.41 11.84
CA GLN A 33 9.83 -1.99 12.98
C GLN A 33 8.35 -1.91 12.59
N HIS A 34 8.00 -1.01 11.66
CA HIS A 34 6.61 -0.80 11.23
C HIS A 34 6.22 -1.73 10.08
N ILE A 35 7.21 -2.21 9.32
CA ILE A 35 7.05 -3.10 8.18
C ILE A 35 8.07 -4.24 8.22
N PRO A 36 7.75 -5.44 7.70
CA PRO A 36 8.59 -6.64 7.86
C PRO A 36 9.77 -6.71 6.86
N PHE A 37 10.24 -5.57 6.33
CA PHE A 37 11.31 -5.51 5.33
C PHE A 37 12.11 -4.21 5.43
N ASP A 38 13.34 -4.25 4.91
CA ASP A 38 14.21 -3.07 4.78
C ASP A 38 13.77 -2.17 3.62
N ILE A 39 13.74 -0.86 3.86
CA ILE A 39 13.43 0.13 2.82
C ILE A 39 14.68 0.38 1.99
N ARG A 40 14.75 -0.26 0.81
CA ARG A 40 15.85 -0.05 -0.16
C ARG A 40 15.58 1.06 -1.17
N ARG A 41 14.32 1.47 -1.32
CA ARG A 41 13.90 2.50 -2.28
C ARG A 41 12.57 3.11 -1.87
N VAL A 42 12.46 4.42 -2.05
CA VAL A 42 11.22 5.19 -1.96
C VAL A 42 10.98 5.86 -3.31
N TYR A 43 9.73 5.88 -3.75
CA TYR A 43 9.28 6.63 -4.93
C TYR A 43 7.87 7.14 -4.66
N TYR A 44 7.47 8.20 -5.35
CA TYR A 44 6.16 8.82 -5.20
C TYR A 44 5.54 9.04 -6.57
N LEU A 45 4.22 8.85 -6.62
CA LEU A 45 3.40 9.28 -7.75
C LEU A 45 2.76 10.60 -7.35
N TYR A 46 2.77 11.56 -8.26
CA TYR A 46 2.27 12.91 -8.04
C TYR A 46 1.66 13.42 -9.35
N ASP A 47 0.77 14.40 -9.24
CA ASP A 47 0.02 15.00 -10.35
C ASP A 47 -0.61 13.94 -11.28
N VAL A 48 -1.10 12.84 -10.69
CA VAL A 48 -1.84 11.81 -11.41
C VAL A 48 -3.23 12.38 -11.69
N PRO A 49 -3.66 12.48 -12.97
CA PRO A 49 -4.98 13.03 -13.27
C PRO A 49 -6.09 12.26 -12.59
N GLY A 50 -7.12 12.98 -12.11
CA GLY A 50 -8.30 12.37 -11.50
C GLY A 50 -8.96 11.35 -12.45
N GLY A 51 -9.36 10.21 -11.89
CA GLY A 51 -9.92 9.10 -12.67
C GLY A 51 -8.94 8.32 -13.54
N ALA A 52 -7.64 8.65 -13.52
CA ALA A 52 -6.62 7.84 -14.20
C ALA A 52 -6.41 6.48 -13.51
N GLU A 53 -5.93 5.51 -14.27
CA GLU A 53 -5.50 4.21 -13.76
C GLU A 53 -3.98 4.05 -13.90
N ARG A 54 -3.35 3.34 -12.96
CA ARG A 54 -1.92 3.03 -12.95
C ARG A 54 -1.67 1.61 -12.41
N GLY A 55 -0.54 1.01 -12.76
CA GLY A 55 -0.17 -0.33 -12.25
C GLY A 55 -0.33 -1.40 -13.32
N GLY A 56 -1.15 -2.41 -13.05
CA GLY A 56 -1.37 -3.53 -13.98
C GLY A 56 -0.17 -4.48 -14.05
N HIS A 57 0.40 -4.82 -12.89
CA HIS A 57 1.48 -5.79 -12.78
C HIS A 57 1.58 -6.39 -11.37
N ALA A 58 2.27 -7.52 -11.28
CA ALA A 58 2.73 -8.13 -10.03
C ALA A 58 4.27 -8.10 -9.97
N HIS A 59 4.82 -8.04 -8.76
CA HIS A 59 6.26 -8.15 -8.55
C HIS A 59 6.63 -9.53 -8.02
N LYS A 60 7.70 -10.14 -8.56
CA LYS A 60 8.13 -11.49 -8.18
C LYS A 60 8.61 -11.60 -6.73
N ALA A 61 9.32 -10.59 -6.23
CA ALA A 61 9.96 -10.61 -4.90
C ALA A 61 9.80 -9.32 -4.09
N LEU A 62 9.26 -8.26 -4.69
CA LEU A 62 9.15 -6.95 -4.02
C LEU A 62 8.03 -7.00 -3.00
N GLN A 63 8.35 -6.59 -1.77
CA GLN A 63 7.38 -6.18 -0.76
C GLN A 63 7.20 -4.67 -0.85
N GLN A 64 5.96 -4.19 -0.67
CA GLN A 64 5.65 -2.77 -0.79
C GLN A 64 4.82 -2.28 0.39
N LEU A 65 5.06 -1.04 0.81
CA LEU A 65 4.13 -0.26 1.61
C LEU A 65 3.68 0.92 0.72
N ILE A 66 2.37 1.05 0.51
CA ILE A 66 1.79 2.16 -0.25
C ILE A 66 1.04 3.07 0.73
N VAL A 67 1.30 4.37 0.68
CA VAL A 67 0.66 5.38 1.54
C VAL A 67 0.10 6.50 0.67
N ALA A 68 -1.13 6.91 0.94
CA ALA A 68 -1.71 8.13 0.38
C ALA A 68 -1.23 9.33 1.22
N MET A 69 -0.13 9.97 0.80
CA MET A 69 0.45 11.11 1.51
C MET A 69 -0.46 12.35 1.47
N SER A 70 -1.15 12.55 0.35
CA SER A 70 -2.15 13.60 0.13
C SER A 70 -3.22 13.08 -0.82
N GLY A 71 -4.45 13.58 -0.69
CA GLY A 71 -5.60 13.10 -1.46
C GLY A 71 -5.99 11.66 -1.12
N SER A 72 -6.57 10.98 -2.09
CA SER A 72 -6.96 9.58 -1.97
C SER A 72 -6.85 8.83 -3.29
N PHE A 73 -6.73 7.51 -3.19
CA PHE A 73 -6.88 6.59 -4.31
C PHE A 73 -7.24 5.21 -3.78
N ASP A 74 -7.69 4.34 -4.67
CA ASP A 74 -7.94 2.95 -4.37
C ASP A 74 -6.80 2.06 -4.86
N VAL A 75 -6.52 1.00 -4.11
CA VAL A 75 -5.61 -0.07 -4.50
C VAL A 75 -6.42 -1.35 -4.64
N VAL A 76 -6.37 -1.93 -5.82
CA VAL A 76 -7.03 -3.18 -6.14
C VAL A 76 -5.97 -4.27 -6.22
N LEU A 77 -6.07 -5.25 -5.35
CA LEU A 77 -5.15 -6.39 -5.27
C LEU A 77 -5.84 -7.66 -5.78
N ASN A 78 -5.08 -8.48 -6.52
CA ASN A 78 -5.55 -9.75 -7.06
C ASN A 78 -4.44 -10.81 -6.97
N ASP A 79 -4.74 -11.97 -6.39
CA ASP A 79 -3.81 -13.11 -6.28
C ASP A 79 -3.99 -14.17 -7.39
N GLY A 80 -4.83 -13.87 -8.37
CA GLY A 80 -5.26 -14.75 -9.46
C GLY A 80 -6.54 -15.52 -9.16
N ARG A 81 -7.08 -15.45 -7.94
CA ARG A 81 -8.32 -16.13 -7.51
C ARG A 81 -9.30 -15.15 -6.89
N GLU A 82 -8.82 -14.30 -5.99
CA GLU A 82 -9.60 -13.33 -5.27
C GLU A 82 -9.13 -11.90 -5.59
N LYS A 83 -10.08 -10.96 -5.56
CA LYS A 83 -9.81 -9.54 -5.72
C LYS A 83 -10.29 -8.78 -4.49
N ARG A 84 -9.45 -7.86 -3.99
CA ARG A 84 -9.78 -7.01 -2.82
C ARG A 84 -9.40 -5.56 -3.11
N ARG A 85 -10.29 -4.65 -2.77
CA ARG A 85 -10.09 -3.20 -2.91
C ARG A 85 -9.80 -2.59 -1.54
N PHE A 86 -8.83 -1.68 -1.51
CA PHE A 86 -8.44 -0.90 -0.34
C PHE A 86 -8.47 0.58 -0.69
N HIS A 87 -9.25 1.36 0.06
CA HIS A 87 -9.27 2.81 -0.10
C HIS A 87 -8.21 3.44 0.80
N LEU A 88 -7.28 4.20 0.22
CA LEU A 88 -6.24 4.91 0.97
C LEU A 88 -6.49 6.42 0.91
N ASN A 89 -6.76 7.01 2.07
CA ASN A 89 -7.05 8.45 2.21
C ASN A 89 -6.49 9.07 3.51
N ARG A 90 -5.61 8.34 4.22
CA ARG A 90 -4.95 8.79 5.44
C ARG A 90 -3.44 8.62 5.30
N SER A 91 -2.70 9.68 5.54
CA SER A 91 -1.23 9.69 5.48
C SER A 91 -0.55 8.87 6.58
N TYR A 92 -1.31 8.48 7.61
CA TYR A 92 -0.86 7.65 8.73
C TYR A 92 -1.36 6.19 8.64
N THR A 93 -1.88 5.77 7.48
CA THR A 93 -2.22 4.38 7.19
C THR A 93 -1.57 3.98 5.89
N GLY A 94 -0.89 2.83 5.88
CA GLY A 94 -0.31 2.25 4.67
C GLY A 94 -0.92 0.90 4.32
N LEU A 95 -0.87 0.52 3.05
CA LEU A 95 -1.19 -0.83 2.59
C LEU A 95 0.11 -1.60 2.37
N TYR A 96 0.32 -2.65 3.17
CA TYR A 96 1.35 -3.63 2.92
C TYR A 96 0.90 -4.60 1.83
N ILE A 97 1.74 -4.79 0.81
CA ILE A 97 1.53 -5.72 -0.30
C ILE A 97 2.69 -6.72 -0.32
N CYS A 98 2.38 -8.01 -0.16
CA CYS A 98 3.36 -9.08 -0.27
C CYS A 98 3.70 -9.38 -1.75
N PRO A 99 4.77 -10.15 -2.02
CA PRO A 99 5.15 -10.52 -3.39
C PRO A 99 4.05 -11.33 -4.09
N MET A 100 4.15 -11.41 -5.42
CA MET A 100 3.25 -12.18 -6.30
C MET A 100 1.78 -11.72 -6.33
N ILE A 101 1.48 -10.54 -5.79
CA ILE A 101 0.16 -9.92 -5.87
C ILE A 101 0.11 -8.94 -7.04
N TRP A 102 -0.88 -9.12 -7.93
CA TRP A 102 -1.19 -8.14 -8.96
C TRP A 102 -1.85 -6.92 -8.34
N ARG A 103 -1.42 -5.73 -8.75
CA ARG A 103 -2.00 -4.47 -8.25
C ARG A 103 -2.36 -3.48 -9.35
N GLU A 104 -3.50 -2.85 -9.14
CA GLU A 104 -4.00 -1.70 -9.91
C GLU A 104 -4.27 -0.55 -8.93
N LEU A 105 -3.99 0.67 -9.37
CA LEU A 105 -4.30 1.91 -8.66
C LEU A 105 -5.31 2.68 -9.51
N ASP A 106 -6.44 3.04 -8.94
CA ASP A 106 -7.51 3.77 -9.62
C ASP A 106 -8.18 4.77 -8.67
N ASN A 107 -9.17 5.51 -9.17
CA ASN A 107 -9.98 6.44 -8.37
C ASN A 107 -9.16 7.53 -7.64
N PHE A 108 -8.15 8.10 -8.31
CA PHE A 108 -7.36 9.22 -7.78
C PHE A 108 -8.21 10.50 -7.67
N SER A 109 -8.06 11.22 -6.55
CA SER A 109 -8.70 12.53 -6.27
C SER A 109 -7.87 13.72 -6.74
#